data_AF-A0A0H3EFH0-F1
#
_entry.id   AF-A0A0H3EFH0-F1
#
_cell.length_a   1.000
_cell.length_b   1.000
_cell.length_c   1.000
_cell.angle_alpha   90.00
_cell.angle_beta   90.00
_cell.angle_gamma   90.00
#
_symmetry.space_group_name_H-M   'P 1'
#
loop_
_entity.id
_entity.type
_entity.pdbx_description
1 polymer ?
#
loop_
_entity_poly.entity_id
_entity_poly.type
_entity_poly.pdbx_seq_one_letter_code
_entity_poly.pdbx_strand_id
1 'polypeptide(L)' 'MAQFSSGNQTRIKQGLIAKTPLEGWHYGPKEIVKKFHMYHCVAIEYSGEIYDIDNLRRAHLICMMKFITGDS' A
#
# COMPACT_ATOMS: atom_id res chain seq x y z
N MET A 1 14.96 3.15 3.04
CA MET A 1 14.56 4.42 2.37
C MET A 1 14.97 4.53 0.91
N ALA A 2 16.05 3.88 0.45
CA ALA A 2 16.56 4.02 -0.92
C ALA A 2 15.54 3.67 -2.04
N GLN A 3 14.55 2.82 -1.74
CA GLN A 3 13.51 2.42 -2.70
C GLN A 3 12.41 3.48 -2.91
N PHE A 4 12.35 4.53 -2.09
CA PHE A 4 11.36 5.60 -2.22
C PHE A 4 11.97 6.82 -2.90
N SER A 5 11.24 7.42 -3.85
CA SER A 5 11.59 8.72 -4.42
C SER A 5 11.70 9.79 -3.33
N SER A 6 12.54 10.80 -3.52
CA SER A 6 12.78 11.88 -2.55
C SER A 6 11.48 12.49 -2.00
N GLY A 7 10.49 12.73 -2.85
CA GLY A 7 9.17 13.20 -2.45
C GLY A 7 8.42 12.24 -1.51
N ASN A 8 8.48 10.93 -1.77
CA ASN A 8 7.90 9.93 -0.86
C ASN A 8 8.71 9.79 0.44
N GLN A 9 10.04 9.97 0.41
CA GLN A 9 10.85 9.98 1.63
C GLN A 9 10.44 11.11 2.58
N THR A 10 10.25 12.33 2.07
CA THR A 10 9.80 13.48 2.86
C THR A 10 8.43 13.24 3.49
N ARG A 11 7.49 12.68 2.72
CA ARG A 11 6.14 12.34 3.22
C ARG A 11 6.20 11.33 4.35
N ILE A 12 6.94 10.23 4.18
CA ILE A 12 7.08 9.19 5.21
C ILE A 12 7.69 9.77 6.49
N LYS A 13 8.73 10.61 6.38
CA LYS A 13 9.34 11.30 7.53
C LYS A 13 8.36 12.21 8.28
N GLN A 14 7.30 12.68 7.62
CA GLN A 14 6.23 13.48 8.20
C GLN A 14 5.04 12.64 8.68
N GLY A 15 5.15 11.29 8.68
CA GLY A 15 4.05 10.38 9.04
C GLY A 15 2.96 10.27 7.96
N LEU A 16 3.22 10.76 6.75
CA LEU A 16 2.27 10.72 5.63
C LEU A 16 2.48 9.49 4.75
N ILE A 17 1.38 8.96 4.21
CA ILE A 17 1.38 7.85 3.26
C ILE A 17 2.08 8.25 1.94
N ALA A 18 2.93 7.37 1.43
CA ALA A 18 3.57 7.48 0.13
C ALA A 18 2.55 7.42 -1.02
N LYS A 19 2.84 8.16 -2.10
CA LYS A 19 2.03 8.06 -3.33
C LYS A 19 2.43 6.81 -4.12
N THR A 20 1.46 6.16 -4.73
CA THR A 20 1.68 5.02 -5.63
C THR A 20 2.09 5.51 -7.03
N PRO A 21 2.92 4.75 -7.76
CA PRO A 21 3.15 5.02 -9.18
C PRO A 21 1.85 4.86 -9.99
N LEU A 22 1.83 5.30 -11.25
CA LEU A 22 0.60 5.32 -12.07
C LEU A 22 0.05 3.92 -12.36
N GLU A 23 0.92 2.94 -12.65
CA GLU A 23 0.51 1.52 -12.75
C GLU A 23 -0.08 1.04 -11.43
N GLY A 24 0.24 1.78 -10.37
CA GLY A 24 -0.18 1.55 -9.03
C GLY A 24 -1.55 2.14 -8.65
N TRP A 25 -2.32 2.68 -9.58
CA TRP A 25 -3.60 3.29 -9.22
C TRP A 25 -4.71 2.25 -9.21
N HIS A 26 -5.54 2.28 -8.17
CA HIS A 26 -6.79 1.54 -8.18
C HIS A 26 -7.87 2.44 -8.79
N TYR A 27 -8.47 1.99 -9.89
CA TYR A 27 -9.60 2.66 -10.53
C TYR A 27 -10.90 2.03 -10.03
N GLY A 28 -11.44 2.58 -8.96
CA GLY A 28 -12.75 2.18 -8.44
C GLY A 28 -13.87 2.89 -9.21
N PRO A 29 -15.12 2.39 -9.11
CA PRO A 29 -16.27 2.98 -9.80
C PRO A 29 -16.62 4.40 -9.31
N LYS A 30 -16.14 4.81 -8.13
CA LYS A 30 -16.43 6.14 -7.53
C LYS A 30 -15.18 6.99 -7.35
N GLU A 31 -14.01 6.39 -7.25
CA GLU A 31 -12.76 7.11 -6.98
C GLU A 31 -11.53 6.40 -7.55
N ILE A 32 -10.50 7.21 -7.84
CA ILE A 32 -9.17 6.74 -8.22
C ILE A 32 -8.26 6.87 -7.00
N VAL A 33 -7.80 5.74 -6.46
CA VAL A 33 -6.91 5.71 -5.30
C VAL A 33 -5.46 5.73 -5.78
N LYS A 34 -4.72 6.78 -5.38
CA LYS A 34 -3.33 7.07 -5.79
C LYS A 34 -2.30 6.89 -4.65
N LYS A 35 -2.68 6.15 -3.60
CA LYS A 35 -1.93 5.99 -2.36
C LYS A 35 -1.97 4.52 -1.94
N PHE A 36 -0.98 4.11 -1.14
CA PHE A 36 -0.97 2.78 -0.54
C PHE A 36 -2.00 2.70 0.58
N HIS A 37 -2.75 1.60 0.66
CA HIS A 37 -3.64 1.30 1.77
C HIS A 37 -3.16 0.07 2.53
N MET A 38 -3.38 0.08 3.84
CA MET A 38 -3.26 -1.10 4.69
C MET A 38 -4.65 -1.65 4.94
N TYR A 39 -4.78 -2.97 4.89
CA TYR A 39 -6.02 -3.67 5.15
C TYR A 39 -5.75 -4.85 6.08
N HIS A 40 -6.76 -5.20 6.86
CA HIS A 40 -6.74 -6.40 7.68
C HIS A 40 -7.02 -7.63 6.81
N CYS A 41 -6.26 -8.71 7.00
CA CYS A 41 -6.45 -9.97 6.30
C CYS A 41 -7.71 -10.69 6.82
N VAL A 42 -7.78 -10.81 8.13
CA VAL A 42 -8.98 -11.18 8.87
C VAL A 42 -9.69 -9.89 9.22
N ALA A 43 -10.93 -9.73 8.75
CA ALA A 43 -11.66 -8.51 9.03
C ALA A 43 -11.88 -8.35 10.54
N ILE A 44 -11.87 -7.09 11.00
CA ILE A 44 -12.05 -6.75 12.42
C ILE A 44 -13.39 -7.30 12.95
N GLU A 45 -14.44 -7.30 12.12
CA GLU A 45 -15.76 -7.85 12.46
C GLU A 45 -15.73 -9.37 12.75
N TYR A 46 -14.74 -10.09 12.21
CA TYR A 46 -14.52 -11.51 12.44
C TYR A 46 -13.38 -11.76 13.44
N SER A 47 -13.22 -10.86 14.42
CA SER A 47 -12.18 -10.94 15.47
C SER A 47 -10.75 -10.83 14.95
N GLY A 48 -10.55 -10.24 13.76
CA GLY A 48 -9.22 -9.88 13.29
C GLY A 48 -8.58 -8.85 14.21
N GLU A 49 -7.38 -9.15 14.71
CA GLU A 49 -6.65 -8.25 15.59
C GLU A 49 -6.27 -6.96 14.85
N ILE A 50 -6.55 -5.80 15.46
CA ILE A 50 -6.44 -4.50 14.80
C ILE A 50 -4.98 -4.11 14.56
N TYR A 51 -4.09 -4.48 15.48
CA TYR A 51 -2.68 -4.09 15.50
C TYR A 51 -1.72 -5.25 15.32
N ASP A 52 -2.23 -6.45 15.03
CA ASP A 52 -1.39 -7.58 14.64
C ASP A 52 -0.77 -7.28 13.26
N ILE A 53 0.56 -7.19 13.24
CA ILE A 53 1.32 -6.91 12.02
C ILE A 53 1.13 -8.03 10.99
N ASP A 54 0.94 -9.27 11.44
CA ASP A 54 0.70 -10.42 10.55
C ASP A 54 -0.72 -10.39 9.96
N ASN A 55 -1.66 -9.74 10.65
CA ASN A 55 -3.00 -9.46 10.14
C ASN A 55 -3.03 -8.25 9.19
N LEU A 56 -1.97 -7.45 9.09
CA LEU A 56 -1.92 -6.28 8.20
C LEU A 56 -1.25 -6.61 6.87
N ARG A 57 -1.97 -6.41 5.77
CA ARG A 57 -1.38 -6.43 4.42
C ARG A 57 -1.39 -5.04 3.80
N ARG A 58 -0.32 -4.72 3.07
CA ARG A 58 -0.30 -3.56 2.17
C ARG A 58 -1.01 -3.96 0.88
N ALA A 59 -2.15 -3.35 0.59
CA ALA A 59 -2.89 -3.63 -0.64
C ALA A 59 -2.29 -2.79 -1.74
N HIS A 60 -1.76 -3.51 -2.71
CA HIS A 60 -1.85 -3.08 -4.08
C HIS A 60 -2.71 -4.11 -4.79
N LEU A 61 -4.02 -3.85 -4.95
CA LEU A 61 -4.97 -4.87 -5.44
C LEU A 61 -4.60 -5.42 -6.85
N ILE A 62 -3.56 -4.89 -7.51
CA ILE A 62 -3.04 -5.30 -8.81
C ILE A 62 -1.52 -5.59 -8.85
N CYS A 63 -0.69 -5.20 -7.87
CA CYS A 63 0.80 -5.25 -8.03
C CYS A 63 1.55 -6.25 -7.13
N MET A 64 0.87 -7.15 -6.41
CA MET A 64 1.58 -8.21 -5.68
C MET A 64 2.38 -9.18 -6.57
N MET A 65 2.26 -9.11 -7.90
CA MET A 65 3.05 -9.96 -8.81
C MET A 65 4.35 -9.33 -9.34
N LYS A 66 4.63 -8.03 -9.13
CA LYS A 66 5.75 -7.36 -9.86
C LYS A 66 6.82 -6.67 -9.01
N PHE A 67 6.67 -6.58 -7.70
CA PHE A 67 7.68 -5.91 -6.85
C PHE A 67 8.73 -6.87 -6.23
N ILE A 68 8.67 -8.18 -6.51
CA ILE A 68 9.59 -9.18 -5.93
C ILE A 68 10.48 -9.85 -6.99
N THR A 69 10.08 -9.88 -8.26
CA THR A 69 10.97 -10.28 -9.35
C THR A 69 11.32 -9.06 -10.17
N GLY A 70 12.52 -8.53 -9.95
CA GLY A 70 13.11 -7.56 -10.86
C GLY A 70 13.21 -8.19 -12.24
N ASP A 71 12.55 -7.57 -13.21
CA ASP A 71 12.87 -7.71 -14.62
C ASP A 71 12.68 -6.34 -15.28
N SER A 72 13.85 -5.81 -15.67
CA SER A 72 14.18 -4.83 -16.73
C SER A 72 13.15 -3.79 -17.16
#